data_AF-X0W322-F1
#
_entry.id   AF-X0W322-F1
#
_cell.length_a   1.000
_cell.length_b   1.000
_cell.length_c   1.000
_cell.angle_alpha   90.00
_cell.angle_beta   90.00
_cell.angle_gamma   90.00
#
_symmetry.space_group_name_H-M   'P 1'
#
loop_
_entity.id
_entity.type
_entity.pdbx_description
1 polymer ?
#
loop_
_entity_poly.entity_id
_entity_poly.type
_entity_poly.pdbx_seq_one_letter_code
_entity_poly.pdbx_strand_id
1 'polypeptide(L)'
;TLAYAITVSNANINTKAGYNSRNRIYLKGDACAEDLTVGATKCDIVGVGSCDAEPRARITGEHTFTGSGTQMGMRFFNIEFYNDDASPIFTLTTPYGIEWHNCWFTQQSTCTNAIVTAGATATNIVIKSCQFRPQNNNTRFVTSAIDLSAVLTYGFVMENCIVEGAIALDIDSTSCFQSYVRNCLFIATTFCVDDESDDVVYANCQFISDTTKAGALDLNEALCSGCKITASDQAVSVPTLSPLITVKATPVTAGRIYYVHKGG
;
A
#
# COMPACT_ATOMS: atom_id res chain seq x y z
N THR A 1 27.01 9.78 -1.11
CA THR A 1 25.83 9.02 -1.56
C THR A 1 25.22 8.32 -0.36
N LEU A 2 23.91 8.12 -0.37
CA LEU A 2 23.20 7.33 0.61
C LEU A 2 23.69 5.87 0.61
N ALA A 3 23.97 5.30 -0.56
CA ALA A 3 24.50 3.94 -0.70
C ALA A 3 25.78 3.70 0.12
N TYR A 4 26.72 4.66 0.13
CA TYR A 4 27.92 4.59 0.95
C TYR A 4 27.58 4.62 2.46
N ALA A 5 26.68 5.51 2.88
CA ALA A 5 26.25 5.60 4.27
C ALA A 5 25.53 4.32 4.74
N ILE A 6 24.74 3.69 3.87
CA ILE A 6 24.11 2.39 4.12
C ILE A 6 25.18 1.31 4.32
N THR A 7 26.21 1.26 3.47
CA THR A 7 27.30 0.29 3.60
C THR A 7 28.01 0.43 4.96
N VAL A 8 28.33 1.66 5.37
CA VAL A 8 28.95 1.93 6.67
C VAL A 8 28.02 1.56 7.83
N SER A 9 26.73 1.87 7.71
CA SER A 9 25.71 1.51 8.72
C SER A 9 25.60 0.00 8.89
N ASN A 10 25.53 -0.75 7.79
CA ASN A 10 25.46 -2.22 7.82
C ASN A 10 26.71 -2.83 8.44
N ALA A 11 27.91 -2.31 8.12
CA ALA A 11 29.15 -2.76 8.74
C ALA A 11 29.14 -2.57 10.26
N ASN A 12 28.58 -1.46 10.75
CA ASN A 12 28.41 -1.23 12.19
C ASN A 12 27.39 -2.19 12.82
N ILE A 13 26.22 -2.38 12.21
CA ILE A 13 25.15 -3.28 12.72
C ILE A 13 25.60 -4.74 12.79
N ASN A 14 26.50 -5.17 11.91
CA ASN A 14 27.06 -6.52 11.92
C ASN A 14 28.06 -6.78 13.06
N THR A 15 28.34 -5.79 13.91
CA THR A 15 29.13 -5.98 15.14
C THR A 15 28.24 -6.41 16.31
N LYS A 16 28.82 -7.05 17.33
CA LYS A 16 28.06 -7.45 18.56
C LYS A 16 27.39 -6.27 19.25
N ALA A 17 28.05 -5.11 19.29
CA ALA A 17 27.51 -3.90 19.89
C ALA A 17 26.42 -3.26 19.00
N GLY A 18 26.64 -3.25 17.68
CA GLY A 18 25.71 -2.66 16.71
C GLY A 18 24.41 -3.46 16.56
N TYR A 19 24.43 -4.79 16.68
CA TYR A 19 23.25 -5.62 16.42
C TYR A 19 22.04 -5.26 17.31
N ASN A 20 22.28 -4.84 18.56
CA ASN A 20 21.22 -4.43 19.49
C ASN A 20 20.84 -2.94 19.37
N SER A 21 21.36 -2.27 18.34
CA SER A 21 21.13 -0.85 18.09
C SER A 21 20.34 -0.64 16.80
N ARG A 22 19.96 0.62 16.56
CA ARG A 22 19.41 1.08 15.30
C ARG A 22 20.14 2.34 14.90
N ASN A 23 20.78 2.31 13.74
CA ASN A 23 21.51 3.45 13.22
C ASN A 23 20.56 4.49 12.63
N ARG A 24 21.05 5.73 12.49
CA ARG A 24 20.32 6.81 11.86
C ARG A 24 21.20 7.53 10.85
N ILE A 25 20.70 7.66 9.63
CA ILE A 25 21.31 8.42 8.54
C ILE A 25 20.43 9.64 8.29
N TYR A 26 21.03 10.83 8.31
CA TYR A 26 20.35 12.05 7.88
C TYR A 26 20.75 12.34 6.44
N LEU A 27 19.80 12.19 5.52
CA LEU A 27 19.99 12.53 4.12
C LEU A 27 19.77 14.05 3.97
N LYS A 28 20.90 14.75 3.83
CA LYS A 28 20.97 16.19 3.57
C LYS A 28 21.20 16.39 2.09
N GLY A 29 20.38 17.19 1.42
CA GLY A 29 20.51 17.45 -0.01
C GLY A 29 19.23 18.00 -0.60
N ASP A 30 19.36 18.57 -1.80
CA ASP A 30 18.24 18.94 -2.65
C ASP A 30 17.74 17.66 -3.33
N ALA A 31 18.24 17.35 -4.54
CA ALA A 31 18.10 16.04 -5.18
C ALA A 31 19.46 15.33 -5.31
N CYS A 32 19.48 14.02 -5.12
CA CYS A 32 20.62 13.16 -5.48
C CYS A 32 20.14 12.02 -6.39
N ALA A 33 20.90 11.75 -7.47
CA ALA A 33 20.66 10.60 -8.33
C ALA A 33 21.52 9.41 -7.85
N GLU A 34 20.90 8.33 -7.43
CA GLU A 34 21.59 7.08 -7.10
C GLU A 34 20.63 5.88 -7.03
N ASP A 35 21.07 4.74 -7.54
CA ASP A 35 20.37 3.46 -7.40
C ASP A 35 20.83 2.75 -6.13
N LEU A 36 19.89 2.52 -5.21
CA LEU A 36 20.16 1.70 -4.03
C LEU A 36 20.00 0.23 -4.42
N THR A 37 21.10 -0.52 -4.37
CA THR A 37 21.11 -1.96 -4.64
C THR A 37 21.19 -2.83 -3.37
N VAL A 38 21.40 -2.18 -2.22
CA VAL A 38 21.52 -2.83 -0.91
C VAL A 38 20.68 -2.05 0.10
N GLY A 39 19.75 -2.75 0.75
CA GLY A 39 18.98 -2.20 1.84
C GLY A 39 19.80 -2.04 3.12
N ALA A 40 19.41 -1.11 3.97
CA ALA A 40 20.00 -0.97 5.29
C ALA A 40 19.37 -1.99 6.27
N THR A 41 20.19 -2.52 7.18
CA THR A 41 19.72 -3.35 8.29
C THR A 41 19.59 -2.49 9.53
N LYS A 42 18.42 -2.52 10.19
CA LYS A 42 18.16 -1.80 11.45
C LYS A 42 18.58 -0.33 11.37
N CYS A 43 18.04 0.41 10.42
CA CYS A 43 18.44 1.81 10.18
C CYS A 43 17.24 2.71 9.89
N ASP A 44 17.21 3.88 10.53
CA ASP A 44 16.34 4.99 10.13
C ASP A 44 17.09 5.87 9.12
N ILE A 45 16.45 6.21 8.01
CA ILE A 45 16.95 7.17 7.02
C ILE A 45 15.98 8.33 6.99
N VAL A 46 16.45 9.51 7.38
CA VAL A 46 15.63 10.70 7.58
C VAL A 46 16.04 11.78 6.59
N GLY A 47 15.13 12.13 5.68
CA GLY A 47 15.29 13.26 4.79
C GLY A 47 15.15 14.58 5.55
N VAL A 48 16.19 15.39 5.48
CA VAL A 48 16.26 16.75 6.06
C VAL A 48 16.67 17.77 4.98
N GLY A 49 16.27 17.48 3.75
CA GLY A 49 16.55 18.27 2.55
C GLY A 49 15.57 19.40 2.31
N SER A 50 15.73 20.07 1.17
CA SER A 50 14.88 21.19 0.73
C SER A 50 14.69 21.16 -0.80
N CYS A 51 14.22 20.03 -1.35
CA CYS A 51 14.13 19.86 -2.80
C CYS A 51 12.98 20.64 -3.42
N ASP A 52 13.23 21.48 -4.43
CA ASP A 52 12.20 22.29 -5.10
C ASP A 52 11.27 23.06 -4.13
N ALA A 53 11.85 23.61 -3.06
CA ALA A 53 11.16 24.28 -1.95
C ALA A 53 10.28 23.38 -1.06
N GLU A 54 10.30 22.07 -1.28
CA GLU A 54 9.69 21.09 -0.39
C GLU A 54 10.63 20.72 0.76
N PRO A 55 10.15 20.59 2.00
CA PRO A 55 10.99 20.32 3.17
C PRO A 55 11.39 18.83 3.27
N ARG A 56 11.89 18.25 2.19
CA ARG A 56 12.29 16.85 2.05
C ARG A 56 13.54 16.73 1.17
N ALA A 57 14.28 15.64 1.35
CA ALA A 57 15.33 15.26 0.40
C ALA A 57 14.70 14.46 -0.76
N ARG A 58 15.25 14.58 -1.97
CA ARG A 58 14.86 13.74 -3.11
C ARG A 58 15.98 12.75 -3.46
N ILE A 59 15.59 11.51 -3.70
CA ILE A 59 16.42 10.49 -4.33
C ILE A 59 15.81 10.18 -5.69
N THR A 60 16.60 10.33 -6.75
CA THR A 60 16.23 9.97 -8.11
C THR A 60 16.91 8.66 -8.49
N GLY A 61 16.14 7.72 -9.04
CA GLY A 61 16.64 6.45 -9.57
C GLY A 61 15.80 5.24 -9.17
N GLU A 62 16.30 4.06 -9.56
CA GLU A 62 15.63 2.77 -9.47
C GLU A 62 16.29 1.89 -8.41
N HIS A 63 15.57 1.61 -7.34
CA HIS A 63 16.11 0.93 -6.17
C HIS A 63 15.75 -0.54 -6.20
N THR A 64 16.75 -1.41 -6.18
CA THR A 64 16.56 -2.86 -6.34
C THR A 64 17.23 -3.63 -5.21
N PHE A 65 16.45 -4.28 -4.35
CA PHE A 65 16.97 -5.09 -3.24
C PHE A 65 16.70 -6.58 -3.47
N THR A 66 17.56 -7.25 -4.24
CA THR A 66 17.30 -8.61 -4.76
C THR A 66 18.11 -9.74 -4.10
N GLY A 67 19.00 -9.44 -3.14
CA GLY A 67 19.90 -10.42 -2.53
C GLY A 67 19.31 -11.17 -1.33
N SER A 68 19.58 -12.48 -1.24
CA SER A 68 19.28 -13.28 -0.05
C SER A 68 20.11 -12.81 1.16
N GLY A 69 19.45 -12.67 2.32
CA GLY A 69 20.09 -12.19 3.55
C GLY A 69 20.11 -10.66 3.73
N THR A 70 19.52 -9.89 2.81
CA THR A 70 19.32 -8.45 2.98
C THR A 70 18.24 -8.23 4.05
N GLN A 71 18.62 -8.10 5.32
CA GLN A 71 17.68 -7.75 6.39
C GLN A 71 17.23 -6.31 6.17
N MET A 72 16.05 -6.10 5.59
CA MET A 72 15.52 -4.78 5.23
C MET A 72 14.74 -4.12 6.38
N GLY A 73 15.26 -4.20 7.61
CA GLY A 73 14.67 -3.54 8.79
C GLY A 73 14.90 -2.02 8.80
N MET A 74 14.72 -1.39 7.65
CA MET A 74 14.99 0.02 7.40
C MET A 74 13.71 0.84 7.33
N ARG A 75 13.82 2.09 7.74
CA ARG A 75 12.69 3.02 7.76
C ARG A 75 13.09 4.31 7.06
N PHE A 76 12.33 4.70 6.06
CA PHE A 76 12.48 5.98 5.39
C PHE A 76 11.50 6.99 5.98
N PHE A 77 12.00 8.17 6.29
CA PHE A 77 11.20 9.28 6.81
C PHE A 77 11.41 10.51 5.96
N ASN A 78 10.32 11.14 5.49
CA ASN A 78 10.36 12.47 4.88
C ASN A 78 11.30 12.57 3.66
N ILE A 79 11.17 11.61 2.73
CA ILE A 79 11.96 11.53 1.49
C ILE A 79 11.02 11.47 0.30
N GLU A 80 11.36 12.17 -0.77
CA GLU A 80 10.79 11.95 -2.08
C GLU A 80 11.66 10.94 -2.85
N PHE A 81 11.04 9.86 -3.30
CA PHE A 81 11.59 8.96 -4.29
C PHE A 81 11.02 9.34 -5.65
N TYR A 82 11.91 9.61 -6.58
CA TYR A 82 11.57 10.16 -7.86
C TYR A 82 12.09 9.22 -8.94
N ASN A 83 11.22 8.75 -9.83
CA ASN A 83 11.64 7.91 -10.95
C ASN A 83 12.02 8.78 -12.16
N ASP A 84 13.12 8.48 -12.84
CA ASP A 84 13.51 9.13 -14.10
C ASP A 84 13.55 8.18 -15.31
N ASP A 85 13.05 6.95 -15.16
CA ASP A 85 13.00 5.90 -16.18
C ASP A 85 11.59 5.25 -16.35
N ALA A 86 11.49 4.23 -17.21
CA ALA A 86 10.28 3.45 -17.47
C ALA A 86 10.28 2.13 -16.68
N SER A 87 10.43 2.20 -15.36
CA SER A 87 10.62 1.05 -14.48
C SER A 87 10.05 1.31 -13.07
N PRO A 88 10.05 0.32 -12.15
CA PRO A 88 9.65 0.55 -10.77
C PRO A 88 10.64 1.41 -9.97
N ILE A 89 10.16 2.31 -9.10
CA ILE A 89 11.03 3.03 -8.13
C ILE A 89 11.69 2.05 -7.16
N PHE A 90 10.93 1.09 -6.60
CA PHE A 90 11.46 0.04 -5.76
C PHE A 90 11.08 -1.34 -6.31
N THR A 91 12.08 -2.21 -6.44
CA THR A 91 11.92 -3.65 -6.66
C THR A 91 12.54 -4.41 -5.48
N LEU A 92 11.72 -5.15 -4.73
CA LEU A 92 12.10 -5.75 -3.46
C LEU A 92 11.93 -7.26 -3.50
N THR A 93 13.03 -8.02 -3.40
CA THR A 93 12.95 -9.48 -3.24
C THR A 93 12.98 -9.84 -1.77
N THR A 94 11.93 -10.51 -1.30
CA THR A 94 11.77 -10.96 0.08
C THR A 94 11.94 -9.87 1.16
N PRO A 95 11.24 -8.72 1.05
CA PRO A 95 11.39 -7.62 2.02
C PRO A 95 10.95 -8.03 3.44
N TYR A 96 11.67 -7.51 4.43
CA TYR A 96 11.38 -7.79 5.85
C TYR A 96 11.54 -6.54 6.72
N GLY A 97 10.42 -5.98 7.19
CA GLY A 97 10.40 -4.87 8.14
C GLY A 97 10.78 -3.52 7.53
N ILE A 98 10.56 -3.35 6.22
CA ILE A 98 10.79 -2.09 5.52
C ILE A 98 9.59 -1.16 5.72
N GLU A 99 9.86 0.10 6.03
CA GLU A 99 8.82 1.08 6.31
C GLU A 99 9.08 2.42 5.59
N TRP A 100 8.01 3.06 5.14
CA TRP A 100 8.02 4.42 4.60
C TRP A 100 7.04 5.29 5.37
N HIS A 101 7.51 6.45 5.82
CA HIS A 101 6.76 7.37 6.66
C HIS A 101 6.88 8.80 6.11
N ASN A 102 5.76 9.42 5.77
CA ASN A 102 5.72 10.76 5.20
C ASN A 102 6.59 10.88 3.93
N CYS A 103 6.62 9.83 3.11
CA CYS A 103 7.40 9.79 1.87
C CYS A 103 6.54 10.15 0.66
N TRP A 104 7.17 10.69 -0.37
CA TRP A 104 6.56 10.88 -1.68
C TRP A 104 7.17 9.90 -2.67
N PHE A 105 6.34 9.33 -3.51
CA PHE A 105 6.72 8.55 -4.67
C PHE A 105 6.19 9.30 -5.88
N THR A 106 7.08 9.97 -6.58
CA THR A 106 6.74 10.85 -7.68
C THR A 106 7.12 10.19 -8.99
N GLN A 107 6.11 10.01 -9.84
CA GLN A 107 6.26 9.41 -11.16
C GLN A 107 6.61 10.47 -12.21
N GLN A 108 7.62 10.17 -13.04
CA GLN A 108 7.80 10.77 -14.37
C GLN A 108 7.18 9.83 -15.42
N SER A 109 6.74 10.39 -16.57
CA SER A 109 5.68 9.93 -17.48
C SER A 109 5.62 8.45 -17.95
N THR A 110 6.54 7.59 -17.55
CA THR A 110 6.64 6.17 -17.95
C THR A 110 6.90 5.20 -16.80
N CYS A 111 7.01 5.65 -15.56
CA CYS A 111 7.23 4.76 -14.42
C CYS A 111 6.09 3.75 -14.28
N THR A 112 6.44 2.46 -14.17
CA THR A 112 5.45 1.38 -14.13
C THR A 112 4.81 1.26 -12.75
N ASN A 113 5.63 1.36 -11.68
CA ASN A 113 5.22 1.19 -10.29
C ASN A 113 6.08 2.03 -9.33
N ALA A 114 5.56 2.36 -8.16
CA ALA A 114 6.41 2.91 -7.09
C ALA A 114 7.08 1.80 -6.28
N ILE A 115 6.33 0.77 -5.90
CA ILE A 115 6.84 -0.32 -5.09
C ILE A 115 6.36 -1.62 -5.71
N VAL A 116 7.30 -2.53 -5.96
CA VAL A 116 7.05 -3.91 -6.36
C VAL A 116 7.75 -4.83 -5.37
N THR A 117 7.01 -5.77 -4.81
CA THR A 117 7.58 -6.87 -4.03
C THR A 117 7.53 -8.15 -4.82
N ALA A 118 8.57 -8.98 -4.70
CA ALA A 118 8.65 -10.25 -5.38
C ALA A 118 9.29 -11.32 -4.49
N GLY A 119 9.21 -12.57 -4.95
CA GLY A 119 9.82 -13.72 -4.30
C GLY A 119 8.88 -14.40 -3.32
N ALA A 120 9.45 -15.15 -2.38
CA ALA A 120 8.67 -16.08 -1.57
C ALA A 120 7.82 -15.40 -0.49
N THR A 121 8.33 -14.35 0.15
CA THR A 121 7.68 -13.74 1.32
C THR A 121 7.95 -12.24 1.42
N ALA A 122 6.90 -11.43 1.58
CA ALA A 122 7.00 -10.04 2.03
C ALA A 122 6.47 -9.94 3.46
N THR A 123 7.23 -9.33 4.37
CA THR A 123 6.89 -9.33 5.81
C THR A 123 7.05 -7.97 6.44
N ASN A 124 6.02 -7.54 7.20
CA ASN A 124 6.00 -6.32 7.98
C ASN A 124 6.33 -5.07 7.14
N ILE A 125 5.72 -4.96 5.96
CA ILE A 125 5.81 -3.76 5.13
C ILE A 125 4.86 -2.70 5.71
N VAL A 126 5.37 -1.49 5.93
CA VAL A 126 4.58 -0.39 6.49
C VAL A 126 4.68 0.85 5.61
N ILE A 127 3.54 1.42 5.24
CA ILE A 127 3.45 2.66 4.44
C ILE A 127 2.52 3.63 5.17
N LYS A 128 3.05 4.76 5.66
CA LYS A 128 2.27 5.71 6.47
C LYS A 128 2.44 7.14 6.01
N SER A 129 1.32 7.84 5.85
CA SER A 129 1.30 9.27 5.48
C SER A 129 2.04 9.55 4.16
N CYS A 130 2.10 8.56 3.26
CA CYS A 130 2.81 8.68 2.00
C CYS A 130 1.91 9.16 0.87
N GLN A 131 2.50 9.71 -0.19
CA GLN A 131 1.81 10.07 -1.43
C GLN A 131 2.47 9.37 -2.61
N PHE A 132 1.65 8.74 -3.46
CA PHE A 132 2.06 8.13 -4.72
C PHE A 132 1.35 8.90 -5.83
N ARG A 133 2.10 9.69 -6.61
CA ARG A 133 1.50 10.75 -7.42
C ARG A 133 2.23 11.02 -8.74
N PRO A 134 1.53 11.52 -9.77
CA PRO A 134 2.17 12.04 -10.97
C PRO A 134 2.92 13.34 -10.69
N GLN A 135 4.01 13.61 -11.42
CA GLN A 135 4.76 14.87 -11.27
C GLN A 135 4.02 16.07 -11.90
N ASN A 136 3.59 15.98 -13.17
CA ASN A 136 3.16 17.18 -13.93
C ASN A 136 2.13 16.95 -15.07
N ASN A 137 1.90 15.72 -15.51
CA ASN A 137 1.12 15.43 -16.73
C ASN A 137 -0.11 14.55 -16.47
N ASN A 138 -0.54 14.41 -15.20
CA ASN A 138 -1.61 13.51 -14.76
C ASN A 138 -1.43 12.04 -15.21
N THR A 139 -0.25 11.65 -15.69
CA THR A 139 0.00 10.25 -16.06
C THR A 139 0.30 9.49 -14.78
N ARG A 140 -0.60 8.61 -14.36
CA ARG A 140 -0.42 7.80 -13.15
C ARG A 140 0.63 6.70 -13.41
N PHE A 141 1.02 5.95 -12.37
CA PHE A 141 1.84 4.74 -12.56
C PHE A 141 1.16 3.81 -13.56
N VAL A 142 1.91 3.35 -14.57
CA VAL A 142 1.31 2.75 -15.79
C VAL A 142 0.72 1.36 -15.52
N THR A 143 1.27 0.62 -14.56
CA THR A 143 0.79 -0.71 -14.16
C THR A 143 0.01 -0.63 -12.85
N SER A 144 0.73 -0.45 -11.74
CA SER A 144 0.12 -0.21 -10.44
C SER A 144 1.01 0.69 -9.59
N ALA A 145 0.47 1.51 -8.69
CA ALA A 145 1.35 2.32 -7.84
C ALA A 145 2.09 1.45 -6.82
N ILE A 146 1.40 0.49 -6.20
CA ILE A 146 1.96 -0.49 -5.27
C ILE A 146 1.54 -1.87 -5.74
N ASP A 147 2.52 -2.75 -5.89
CA ASP A 147 2.38 -4.14 -6.31
C ASP A 147 2.99 -5.06 -5.24
N LEU A 148 2.14 -5.87 -4.60
CA LEU A 148 2.52 -6.86 -3.61
C LEU A 148 2.52 -8.28 -4.22
N SER A 149 3.27 -8.51 -5.30
CA SER A 149 3.41 -9.82 -5.97
C SER A 149 4.41 -10.81 -5.31
N ALA A 150 4.68 -10.67 -4.02
CA ALA A 150 5.32 -11.75 -3.27
C ALA A 150 4.32 -12.90 -3.06
N VAL A 151 4.76 -14.16 -3.08
CA VAL A 151 3.83 -15.31 -2.96
C VAL A 151 3.00 -15.24 -1.66
N LEU A 152 3.64 -14.89 -0.56
CA LEU A 152 3.03 -14.68 0.75
C LEU A 152 3.37 -13.29 1.27
N THR A 153 2.36 -12.51 1.63
CA THR A 153 2.52 -11.26 2.37
C THR A 153 1.99 -11.42 3.79
N TYR A 154 2.70 -10.85 4.77
CA TYR A 154 2.30 -10.89 6.17
C TYR A 154 2.56 -9.56 6.87
N GLY A 155 1.56 -9.03 7.57
CA GLY A 155 1.70 -7.80 8.34
C GLY A 155 1.89 -6.56 7.47
N PHE A 156 1.24 -6.51 6.30
CA PHE A 156 1.23 -5.31 5.48
C PHE A 156 0.32 -4.25 6.13
N VAL A 157 0.85 -3.05 6.35
CA VAL A 157 0.13 -1.96 7.01
C VAL A 157 0.22 -0.70 6.15
N MET A 158 -0.94 -0.16 5.79
CA MET A 158 -1.02 1.11 5.08
C MET A 158 -1.96 2.09 5.77
N GLU A 159 -1.50 3.30 6.05
CA GLU A 159 -2.29 4.30 6.79
C GLU A 159 -2.13 5.72 6.24
N ASN A 160 -3.25 6.44 6.13
CA ASN A 160 -3.27 7.88 5.84
C ASN A 160 -2.53 8.27 4.53
N CYS A 161 -2.59 7.41 3.51
CA CYS A 161 -1.89 7.61 2.25
C CYS A 161 -2.81 8.14 1.15
N ILE A 162 -2.22 8.79 0.16
CA ILE A 162 -2.87 9.10 -1.13
C ILE A 162 -2.15 8.30 -2.20
N VAL A 163 -2.90 7.54 -2.99
CA VAL A 163 -2.34 6.62 -3.98
C VAL A 163 -2.99 6.83 -5.33
N GLU A 164 -2.19 7.19 -6.33
CA GLU A 164 -2.65 7.35 -7.71
C GLU A 164 -1.95 6.34 -8.61
N GLY A 165 -2.68 5.54 -9.38
CA GLY A 165 -2.10 4.53 -10.29
C GLY A 165 -3.04 4.19 -11.44
N ALA A 166 -2.60 3.37 -12.39
CA ALA A 166 -3.52 2.69 -13.28
C ALA A 166 -4.37 1.72 -12.44
N ILE A 167 -3.69 0.83 -11.72
CA ILE A 167 -4.15 0.21 -10.48
C ILE A 167 -3.51 0.96 -9.30
N ALA A 168 -4.26 1.31 -8.25
CA ALA A 168 -3.65 2.04 -7.13
C ALA A 168 -2.93 1.08 -6.16
N LEU A 169 -3.59 0.01 -5.72
CA LEU A 169 -2.99 -1.06 -4.92
C LEU A 169 -3.31 -2.41 -5.57
N ASP A 170 -2.27 -3.18 -5.86
CA ASP A 170 -2.31 -4.50 -6.47
C ASP A 170 -1.70 -5.50 -5.47
N ILE A 171 -2.47 -6.52 -5.08
CA ILE A 171 -2.09 -7.56 -4.13
C ILE A 171 -2.23 -8.93 -4.82
N ASP A 172 -1.40 -9.17 -5.83
CA ASP A 172 -1.15 -10.47 -6.47
C ASP A 172 -0.48 -11.51 -5.55
N SER A 173 -0.59 -11.35 -4.22
CA SER A 173 -0.19 -12.34 -3.24
C SER A 173 -1.29 -13.39 -3.07
N THR A 174 -0.92 -14.66 -2.96
CA THR A 174 -1.91 -15.73 -2.64
C THR A 174 -2.49 -15.62 -1.22
N SER A 175 -1.81 -14.91 -0.33
CA SER A 175 -2.28 -14.64 1.03
C SER A 175 -1.63 -13.37 1.56
N CYS A 176 -2.36 -12.59 2.35
CA CYS A 176 -1.93 -11.31 2.90
C CYS A 176 -2.32 -11.15 4.38
N PHE A 177 -1.99 -12.15 5.21
CA PHE A 177 -2.48 -12.24 6.58
C PHE A 177 -2.04 -11.09 7.50
N GLN A 178 -2.90 -10.79 8.47
CA GLN A 178 -2.67 -9.76 9.50
C GLN A 178 -2.36 -8.37 8.92
N SER A 179 -2.92 -8.11 7.74
CA SER A 179 -2.71 -6.87 7.01
C SER A 179 -3.93 -5.98 7.07
N TYR A 180 -3.71 -4.67 7.06
CA TYR A 180 -4.79 -3.72 6.97
C TYR A 180 -4.38 -2.43 6.27
N VAL A 181 -5.37 -1.83 5.64
CA VAL A 181 -5.29 -0.56 4.94
C VAL A 181 -6.35 0.36 5.54
N ARG A 182 -5.96 1.54 6.02
CA ARG A 182 -6.94 2.47 6.61
C ARG A 182 -6.71 3.94 6.30
N ASN A 183 -7.80 4.68 6.26
CA ASN A 183 -7.82 6.13 6.05
C ASN A 183 -7.05 6.56 4.78
N CYS A 184 -7.05 5.72 3.75
CA CYS A 184 -6.33 6.00 2.51
C CYS A 184 -7.30 6.51 1.42
N LEU A 185 -6.78 7.35 0.54
CA LEU A 185 -7.44 7.78 -0.69
C LEU A 185 -6.76 7.09 -1.87
N PHE A 186 -7.52 6.31 -2.63
CA PHE A 186 -7.07 5.64 -3.85
C PHE A 186 -7.74 6.30 -5.06
N ILE A 187 -6.95 6.62 -6.07
CA ILE A 187 -7.38 7.22 -7.32
C ILE A 187 -6.81 6.38 -8.47
N ALA A 188 -7.67 5.75 -9.27
CA ALA A 188 -7.24 4.79 -10.28
C ALA A 188 -7.91 5.01 -11.64
N THR A 189 -7.24 4.62 -12.73
CA THR A 189 -7.92 4.52 -14.03
C THR A 189 -8.74 3.22 -14.13
N THR A 190 -8.27 2.16 -13.47
CA THR A 190 -8.94 0.85 -13.40
C THR A 190 -9.21 0.51 -11.94
N PHE A 191 -8.52 -0.46 -11.36
CA PHE A 191 -8.73 -0.90 -9.98
C PHE A 191 -8.13 0.08 -8.97
N CYS A 192 -8.95 0.57 -8.05
CA CYS A 192 -8.42 1.20 -6.84
C CYS A 192 -7.70 0.16 -5.97
N VAL A 193 -8.25 -1.05 -5.92
CA VAL A 193 -7.67 -2.21 -5.24
C VAL A 193 -7.94 -3.43 -6.12
N ASP A 194 -6.88 -4.17 -6.42
CA ASP A 194 -6.90 -5.54 -6.92
C ASP A 194 -6.29 -6.39 -5.80
N ASP A 195 -7.06 -7.25 -5.15
CA ASP A 195 -6.66 -8.02 -3.97
C ASP A 195 -7.05 -9.49 -4.09
N GLU A 196 -6.19 -10.24 -4.75
CA GLU A 196 -6.32 -11.68 -4.98
C GLU A 196 -6.17 -12.51 -3.70
N SER A 197 -5.73 -11.90 -2.60
CA SER A 197 -5.54 -12.59 -1.33
C SER A 197 -6.82 -12.76 -0.53
N ASP A 198 -7.80 -11.87 -0.73
CA ASP A 198 -9.05 -11.78 0.07
C ASP A 198 -8.86 -11.65 1.60
N ASP A 199 -7.64 -11.35 2.07
CA ASP A 199 -7.25 -11.39 3.48
C ASP A 199 -7.17 -10.00 4.15
N VAL A 200 -7.11 -8.92 3.37
CA VAL A 200 -6.78 -7.59 3.87
C VAL A 200 -8.02 -6.88 4.40
N VAL A 201 -7.88 -6.24 5.57
CA VAL A 201 -8.93 -5.39 6.14
C VAL A 201 -8.80 -3.97 5.62
N TYR A 202 -9.87 -3.44 5.03
CA TYR A 202 -9.93 -2.06 4.54
C TYR A 202 -10.85 -1.22 5.42
N ALA A 203 -10.33 -0.14 6.03
CA ALA A 203 -11.11 0.67 6.97
C ALA A 203 -11.06 2.17 6.64
N ASN A 204 -12.22 2.81 6.49
CA ASN A 204 -12.38 4.24 6.22
C ASN A 204 -11.60 4.72 4.98
N CYS A 205 -11.46 3.87 3.96
CA CYS A 205 -10.81 4.23 2.71
C CYS A 205 -11.80 4.90 1.75
N GLN A 206 -11.28 5.77 0.89
CA GLN A 206 -12.01 6.36 -0.22
C GLN A 206 -11.42 5.85 -1.53
N PHE A 207 -12.26 5.30 -2.39
CA PHE A 207 -11.88 4.76 -3.69
C PHE A 207 -12.50 5.65 -4.79
N ILE A 208 -11.69 6.16 -5.71
CA ILE A 208 -12.12 6.95 -6.87
C ILE A 208 -11.57 6.29 -8.12
N SER A 209 -12.45 5.84 -9.02
CA SER A 209 -12.04 5.17 -10.25
C SER A 209 -12.71 5.76 -11.48
N ASP A 210 -11.96 5.79 -12.59
CA ASP A 210 -12.45 6.19 -13.90
C ASP A 210 -13.30 5.08 -14.57
N THR A 211 -13.32 3.85 -14.04
CA THR A 211 -14.11 2.72 -14.54
C THR A 211 -15.35 2.43 -13.67
N THR A 212 -16.15 1.44 -14.06
CA THR A 212 -17.35 1.02 -13.31
C THR A 212 -16.95 0.37 -11.99
N LYS A 213 -17.86 0.33 -11.01
CA LYS A 213 -17.57 -0.27 -9.69
C LYS A 213 -16.99 -1.68 -9.82
N ALA A 214 -17.53 -2.51 -10.72
CA ALA A 214 -17.10 -3.88 -10.92
C ALA A 214 -15.66 -4.00 -11.47
N GLY A 215 -15.15 -2.97 -12.17
CA GLY A 215 -13.77 -2.90 -12.62
C GLY A 215 -12.87 -2.03 -11.74
N ALA A 216 -13.39 -1.53 -10.63
CA ALA A 216 -12.71 -0.59 -9.75
C ALA A 216 -12.28 -1.21 -8.41
N LEU A 217 -12.87 -2.33 -8.01
CA LEU A 217 -12.51 -3.08 -6.81
C LEU A 217 -12.60 -4.58 -7.12
N ASP A 218 -11.49 -5.28 -6.94
CA ASP A 218 -11.46 -6.71 -6.68
C ASP A 218 -10.91 -6.89 -5.26
N LEU A 219 -11.80 -7.17 -4.31
CA LEU A 219 -11.46 -7.38 -2.91
C LEU A 219 -12.59 -8.08 -2.17
N ASN A 220 -12.27 -8.66 -1.03
CA ASN A 220 -13.25 -9.17 -0.09
C ASN A 220 -14.03 -8.01 0.59
N GLU A 221 -15.18 -7.61 0.02
CA GLU A 221 -15.99 -6.51 0.57
C GLU A 221 -16.42 -6.76 2.02
N ALA A 222 -16.52 -8.02 2.49
CA ALA A 222 -16.88 -8.33 3.87
C ALA A 222 -15.81 -7.90 4.89
N LEU A 223 -14.57 -7.67 4.44
CA LEU A 223 -13.47 -7.13 5.24
C LEU A 223 -13.35 -5.61 5.14
N CYS A 224 -14.28 -4.95 4.45
CA CYS A 224 -14.36 -3.49 4.41
C CYS A 224 -15.20 -2.92 5.56
N SER A 225 -14.82 -1.74 6.06
CA SER A 225 -15.61 -1.01 7.05
C SER A 225 -15.49 0.50 6.86
N GLY A 226 -16.61 1.21 6.71
CA GLY A 226 -16.61 2.66 6.54
C GLY A 226 -16.01 3.15 5.22
N CYS A 227 -15.76 2.25 4.27
CA CYS A 227 -15.20 2.58 2.97
C CYS A 227 -16.27 3.10 2.02
N LYS A 228 -15.86 3.90 1.03
CA LYS A 228 -16.72 4.41 -0.04
C LYS A 228 -16.02 4.32 -1.38
N ILE A 229 -16.80 4.07 -2.41
CA ILE A 229 -16.35 4.13 -3.80
C ILE A 229 -17.15 5.16 -4.59
N THR A 230 -16.44 5.93 -5.42
CA THR A 230 -16.99 6.73 -6.52
C THR A 230 -16.40 6.17 -7.81
N ALA A 231 -17.24 5.47 -8.58
CA ALA A 231 -16.92 4.89 -9.88
C ALA A 231 -17.70 5.63 -10.98
N SER A 232 -17.44 5.31 -12.25
CA SER A 232 -18.09 5.98 -13.39
C SER A 232 -19.61 5.72 -13.49
N ASP A 233 -20.10 4.64 -12.89
CA ASP A 233 -21.51 4.23 -12.92
C ASP A 233 -22.26 4.51 -11.60
N GLN A 234 -21.56 4.64 -10.47
CA GLN A 234 -22.19 4.80 -9.15
C GLN A 234 -21.24 5.32 -8.06
N ALA A 235 -21.84 5.87 -7.00
CA ALA A 235 -21.16 6.18 -5.75
C ALA A 235 -21.87 5.50 -4.57
N VAL A 236 -21.18 4.58 -3.88
CA VAL A 236 -21.78 3.72 -2.84
C VAL A 236 -20.82 3.46 -1.68
N SER A 237 -21.34 2.96 -0.56
CA SER A 237 -20.52 2.46 0.55
C SER A 237 -20.02 1.03 0.27
N VAL A 238 -18.88 0.66 0.84
CA VAL A 238 -18.27 -0.68 0.74
C VAL A 238 -18.04 -1.23 2.17
N PRO A 239 -18.61 -2.38 2.54
CA PRO A 239 -19.41 -3.29 1.72
C PRO A 239 -20.73 -2.68 1.26
N THR A 240 -21.18 -3.12 0.09
CA THR A 240 -22.56 -2.86 -0.33
C THR A 240 -23.50 -3.73 0.50
N LEU A 241 -24.18 -3.13 1.48
CA LEU A 241 -25.23 -3.85 2.21
C LEU A 241 -26.31 -4.27 1.21
N SER A 242 -26.53 -5.57 1.06
CA SER A 242 -27.69 -6.06 0.33
C SER A 242 -28.95 -5.41 0.92
N PRO A 243 -29.93 -5.01 0.09
CA PRO A 243 -31.19 -4.51 0.63
C PRO A 243 -31.72 -5.57 1.59
N LEU A 244 -31.93 -5.16 2.85
CA LEU A 244 -32.61 -6.00 3.84
C LEU A 244 -33.82 -6.61 3.15
N ILE A 245 -33.91 -7.94 3.13
CA ILE A 245 -35.07 -8.63 2.57
C ILE A 245 -36.28 -8.00 3.24
N THR A 246 -37.04 -7.21 2.48
CA THR A 246 -38.34 -6.75 2.93
C THR A 246 -39.16 -8.01 3.06
N VAL A 247 -39.19 -8.58 4.26
CA VAL A 247 -40.13 -9.64 4.59
C VAL A 247 -41.49 -9.00 4.35
N LYS A 248 -42.10 -9.30 3.21
CA LYS A 248 -43.49 -8.93 2.97
C LYS A 248 -44.23 -9.58 4.12
N ALA A 249 -44.69 -8.76 5.07
CA ALA A 249 -45.62 -9.20 6.08
C ALA A 249 -46.79 -9.79 5.31
N THR A 250 -46.85 -11.13 5.28
CA THR A 250 -48.02 -11.81 4.72
C THR A 250 -49.15 -11.39 5.67
N PRO A 251 -50.19 -10.69 5.20
CA PRO A 251 -51.29 -10.32 6.06
C PRO A 251 -51.80 -11.62 6.68
N VAL A 252 -51.74 -11.71 8.01
CA VAL A 252 -52.40 -12.81 8.71
C VAL A 252 -53.88 -12.55 8.49
N THR A 253 -54.48 -13.21 7.50
CA THR A 253 -55.92 -13.22 7.32
C THR A 253 -56.50 -13.66 8.66
N ALA A 254 -57.39 -12.85 9.23
CA ALA A 254 -58.03 -13.10 10.52
C ALA A 254 -58.83 -14.42 10.49
N GLY A 255 -58.12 -15.54 10.65
CA GLY A 255 -58.67 -16.87 10.82
C GLY A 255 -58.84 -17.13 12.30
N ARG A 256 -60.09 -17.36 12.72
CA ARG A 256 -60.48 -17.69 14.09
C ARG A 256 -59.58 -18.79 14.67
N ILE A 257 -59.01 -18.52 15.84
CA ILE A 257 -58.38 -19.53 16.69
C ILE A 257 -59.52 -20.42 17.24
N TYR A 258 -59.59 -21.67 16.80
CA TYR A 258 -60.44 -22.68 17.44
C TYR A 258 -59.59 -23.45 18.46
N TYR A 259 -59.90 -23.26 19.75
CA TYR A 259 -59.39 -24.13 20.81
C TYR A 259 -60.13 -25.47 20.74
N VAL A 260 -59.42 -26.55 20.37
CA VAL A 260 -59.94 -27.91 20.55
C VAL A 260 -59.59 -28.36 21.96
N HIS A 261 -60.61 -28.41 22.83
CA HIS A 261 -60.52 -29.05 24.12
C HIS A 261 -60.41 -30.57 23.91
N LYS A 262 -59.31 -31.20 24.32
CA LYS A 262 -59.27 -32.66 24.48
C LYS A 262 -59.98 -33.02 25.78
N GLY A 263 -61.20 -33.55 25.67
CA GLY A 263 -61.86 -34.29 26.74
C GLY A 263 -61.77 -35.78 26.47
N GLY A 264 -61.31 -36.54 27.46
CA GLY A 264 -61.11 -38.00 27.43
C GLY A 264 -59.83 -38.40 28.12
#